data_AF-A0A2V7USV2-F1
#
_entry.id   AF-A0A2V7USV2-F1
#
_cell.length_a   1.000
_cell.length_b   1.000
_cell.length_c   1.000
_cell.angle_alpha   90.00
_cell.angle_beta   90.00
_cell.angle_gamma   90.00
#
_symmetry.space_group_name_H-M   'P 1'
#
loop_
_entity.id
_entity.type
_entity.pdbx_description
1 polymer ?
#
loop_
_entity_poly.entity_id
_entity_poly.type
_entity_poly.pdbx_seq_one_letter_code
_entity_poly.pdbx_strand_id
1 'polypeptide(L)'
;MGAPRGPDAFSAGFLIGLLVGEGHFGGDGRQPQVTLRMHVRHEKLFRWLEHVFPEGRLYGPYHHGGRDYYQWMARGDFLRRRLVPLVREHLPRLDDYAAARFRSMCDRYRLEPAGEPRPEPRESRRGGRRS
;
A
#
# COMPACT_ATOMS: atom_id res chain seq x y z
N MET A 1 15.65 2.98 18.69
CA MET A 1 15.15 2.08 17.64
C MET A 1 15.12 2.86 16.35
N GLY A 2 15.86 2.43 15.32
CA GLY A 2 15.83 3.10 14.02
C GLY A 2 14.45 2.94 13.38
N ALA A 3 13.92 4.01 12.78
CA ALA A 3 12.69 3.94 12.02
C ALA A 3 12.79 2.80 10.98
N PRO A 4 11.71 2.04 10.74
CA PRO A 4 11.71 1.03 9.70
C PRO A 4 12.13 1.70 8.39
N ARG A 5 13.26 1.27 7.82
CA ARG A 5 13.66 1.75 6.50
C ARG A 5 12.56 1.30 5.54
N GLY A 6 12.07 2.23 4.72
CA GLY A 6 11.18 1.88 3.62
C GLY A 6 11.82 0.83 2.70
N PRO A 7 11.03 0.20 1.83
CA PRO A 7 11.56 -0.74 0.85
C PRO A 7 12.69 -0.08 0.04
N ASP A 8 13.72 -0.85 -0.32
CA ASP A 8 14.73 -0.38 -1.28
C ASP A 8 14.10 -0.15 -2.68
N ALA A 9 14.87 0.49 -3.57
CA ALA A 9 14.39 0.85 -4.90
C ALA A 9 13.97 -0.38 -5.73
N PHE A 10 14.66 -1.52 -5.58
CA PHE A 10 14.29 -2.75 -6.27
C PHE A 10 12.95 -3.28 -5.77
N SER A 11 12.78 -3.36 -4.45
CA SER A 11 11.58 -3.85 -3.79
C SER A 11 10.36 -2.99 -4.11
N ALA A 12 10.56 -1.67 -4.15
CA ALA A 12 9.55 -0.72 -4.60
C ALA A 12 9.16 -0.97 -6.07
N GLY A 13 10.15 -1.01 -6.98
CA GLY A 13 9.89 -1.25 -8.40
C GLY A 13 9.26 -2.62 -8.67
N PHE A 14 9.68 -3.66 -7.94
CA PHE A 14 9.12 -5.00 -8.05
C PHE A 14 7.66 -5.05 -7.59
N LEU A 15 7.31 -4.39 -6.47
CA LEU A 15 5.92 -4.23 -6.06
C LEU A 15 5.10 -3.51 -7.14
N ILE A 16 5.60 -2.41 -7.71
CA ILE A 16 4.89 -1.68 -8.77
C ILE A 16 4.63 -2.58 -9.98
N GLY A 17 5.62 -3.35 -10.43
CA GLY A 17 5.46 -4.30 -11.53
C GLY A 17 4.38 -5.35 -11.24
N LEU A 18 4.37 -5.90 -10.02
CA LEU A 18 3.33 -6.86 -9.60
C LEU A 18 1.93 -6.23 -9.59
N LEU A 19 1.80 -4.99 -9.12
CA LEU A 19 0.51 -4.31 -9.08
C LEU A 19 -0.01 -3.94 -10.47
N VAL A 20 0.88 -3.67 -11.43
CA VAL A 20 0.51 -3.45 -12.83
C VAL A 20 -0.02 -4.73 -13.46
N GLY A 21 0.67 -5.86 -13.27
CA GLY A 21 0.28 -7.13 -13.90
C GLY A 21 -0.91 -7.82 -13.23
N GLU A 22 -0.95 -7.83 -11.90
CA GLU A 22 -1.83 -8.73 -11.12
C GLU A 22 -2.60 -7.99 -10.00
N GLY A 23 -2.38 -6.68 -9.87
CA GLY A 23 -3.02 -5.84 -8.86
C GLY A 23 -4.42 -5.38 -9.27
N HIS A 24 -5.25 -5.15 -8.27
CA HIS A 24 -6.55 -4.53 -8.42
C HIS A 24 -6.61 -3.25 -7.58
N PHE A 25 -6.75 -2.10 -8.24
CA PHE A 25 -7.05 -0.81 -7.61
C PHE A 25 -8.56 -0.61 -7.47
N GLY A 26 -9.07 -0.51 -6.24
CA GLY A 26 -10.51 -0.42 -5.98
C GLY A 26 -10.88 -0.23 -4.52
N GLY A 27 -11.87 -0.98 -4.06
CA GLY A 27 -12.44 -0.87 -2.72
C GLY A 27 -13.72 -1.69 -2.57
N ASP A 28 -14.21 -1.82 -1.35
CA ASP A 28 -15.46 -2.55 -1.02
C ASP A 28 -16.72 -1.68 -1.18
N GLY A 29 -16.60 -0.51 -1.81
CA GLY A 29 -17.66 0.50 -1.91
C GLY A 29 -17.73 1.46 -0.73
N ARG A 30 -17.08 1.15 0.39
CA ARG A 30 -16.99 2.01 1.59
C ARG A 30 -15.57 2.53 1.80
N GLN A 31 -14.56 1.67 1.58
CA GLN A 31 -13.16 1.97 1.81
C GLN A 31 -12.30 1.58 0.61
N PRO A 32 -11.23 2.35 0.32
CA PRO A 32 -10.29 2.00 -0.72
C PRO A 32 -9.41 0.81 -0.29
N GLN A 33 -9.11 -0.06 -1.24
CA GLN A 33 -8.15 -1.13 -1.09
C GLN A 33 -7.43 -1.43 -2.40
N VAL A 34 -6.17 -1.86 -2.29
CA VAL A 34 -5.44 -2.51 -3.38
C VAL A 34 -5.24 -3.96 -3.02
N THR A 35 -5.60 -4.87 -3.92
CA THR A 35 -5.43 -6.31 -3.70
C THR A 35 -4.56 -6.93 -4.78
N LEU A 36 -3.70 -7.86 -4.40
CA LEU A 36 -2.93 -8.73 -5.29
C LEU A 36 -3.31 -10.17 -4.97
N ARG A 37 -3.68 -10.95 -5.99
CA ARG A 37 -4.12 -12.34 -5.80
C ARG A 37 -3.46 -13.23 -6.84
N MET A 38 -2.75 -14.27 -6.40
CA MET A 38 -2.14 -15.25 -7.31
C MET A 38 -2.25 -16.67 -6.73
N HIS A 39 -2.02 -17.66 -7.58
CA HIS A 39 -2.06 -19.08 -7.21
C HIS A 39 -1.12 -19.39 -6.04
N VAL A 40 -1.45 -20.39 -5.20
CA VAL A 40 -0.61 -20.83 -4.06
C VAL A 40 0.83 -21.22 -4.40
N ARG A 41 1.15 -21.43 -5.69
CA ARG A 41 2.52 -21.73 -6.16
C ARG A 41 3.46 -20.53 -5.97
N HIS A 42 2.92 -19.33 -5.79
CA HIS A 42 3.66 -18.10 -5.52
C HIS A 42 3.84 -17.83 -4.01
N GLU A 43 3.75 -18.83 -3.13
CA GLU A 43 3.88 -18.62 -1.67
C GLU A 43 5.09 -17.78 -1.28
N LYS A 44 6.28 -18.10 -1.83
CA LYS A 44 7.52 -17.36 -1.54
C LYS A 44 7.38 -15.85 -1.82
N LEU A 45 6.65 -15.48 -2.87
CA LEU A 45 6.38 -14.08 -3.21
C LEU A 45 5.47 -13.42 -2.17
N PHE A 46 4.41 -14.10 -1.72
CA PHE A 46 3.51 -13.53 -0.71
C PHE A 46 4.16 -13.42 0.67
N ARG A 47 5.05 -14.34 1.03
CA ARG A 47 5.89 -14.22 2.23
C ARG A 47 6.89 -13.07 2.10
N TRP A 48 7.45 -12.85 0.92
CA TRP A 48 8.27 -11.67 0.65
C TRP A 48 7.48 -10.36 0.81
N LEU A 49 6.23 -10.30 0.32
CA LEU A 49 5.35 -9.13 0.51
C LEU A 49 5.05 -8.86 1.98
N GLU A 50 4.75 -9.90 2.77
CA GLU A 50 4.52 -9.80 4.22
C GLU A 50 5.75 -9.29 4.96
N HIS A 51 6.95 -9.69 4.52
CA HIS A 51 8.20 -9.25 5.13
C HIS A 51 8.58 -7.80 4.77
N VAL A 52 8.47 -7.44 3.48
CA VAL A 52 8.92 -6.12 2.97
C VAL A 52 7.87 -5.03 3.19
N PHE A 53 6.59 -5.39 3.18
CA PHE A 53 5.46 -4.48 3.38
C PHE A 53 4.55 -5.00 4.52
N PRO A 54 5.04 -5.01 5.76
CA PRO A 54 4.36 -5.63 6.90
C PRO A 54 3.03 -4.96 7.28
N GLU A 55 2.81 -3.72 6.85
CA GLU A 55 1.53 -3.03 7.06
C GLU A 55 0.43 -3.52 6.10
N GLY A 56 0.80 -4.23 5.03
CA GLY A 56 -0.12 -4.99 4.19
C GLY A 56 -0.59 -6.27 4.89
N ARG A 57 -1.75 -6.78 4.50
CA ARG A 57 -2.32 -8.01 5.07
C ARG A 57 -2.25 -9.15 4.07
N LEU A 58 -1.57 -10.23 4.46
CA LEU A 58 -1.60 -11.50 3.76
C LEU A 58 -2.79 -12.34 4.25
N TYR A 59 -3.50 -12.93 3.31
CA TYR A 59 -4.62 -13.83 3.53
C TYR A 59 -4.45 -15.11 2.72
N GLY A 60 -5.04 -16.19 3.24
CA GLY A 60 -4.97 -17.51 2.66
C GLY A 60 -3.86 -18.39 3.28
N PRO A 61 -3.56 -19.54 2.64
CA PRO A 61 -4.11 -19.97 1.36
C PRO A 61 -5.62 -20.19 1.42
N TYR A 62 -6.33 -19.79 0.37
CA TYR A 62 -7.77 -20.02 0.21
C TYR A 62 -8.02 -21.10 -0.83
N HIS A 63 -9.06 -21.90 -0.58
CA HIS A 63 -9.56 -22.93 -1.49
C HIS A 63 -11.03 -22.63 -1.80
N HIS A 64 -11.32 -22.10 -2.98
CA HIS A 64 -12.70 -21.73 -3.35
C HIS A 64 -12.95 -21.87 -4.86
N GLY A 65 -14.01 -22.61 -5.22
CA GLY A 65 -14.44 -22.75 -6.62
C GLY A 65 -13.38 -23.38 -7.53
N GLY A 66 -12.61 -24.35 -7.01
CA GLY A 66 -11.53 -25.00 -7.75
C GLY A 66 -10.27 -24.13 -7.93
N ARG A 67 -10.14 -23.04 -7.16
CA ARG A 67 -8.97 -22.16 -7.19
C ARG A 67 -8.28 -22.13 -5.84
N ASP A 68 -6.97 -22.26 -5.89
CA ASP A 68 -6.07 -22.18 -4.73
C ASP A 68 -5.26 -20.89 -4.84
N TYR A 69 -5.41 -19.95 -3.90
CA TYR A 69 -4.73 -18.67 -4.00
C TYR A 69 -4.33 -18.06 -2.66
N TYR A 70 -3.31 -17.20 -2.72
CA TYR A 70 -3.02 -16.19 -1.70
C TYR A 70 -3.60 -14.84 -2.12
N GLN A 71 -3.93 -14.01 -1.14
CA GLN A 71 -4.32 -12.63 -1.37
C GLN A 71 -3.56 -11.70 -0.44
N TRP A 72 -2.94 -10.67 -0.99
CA TRP A 72 -2.32 -9.59 -0.25
C TRP A 72 -3.16 -8.33 -0.44
N MET A 73 -3.37 -7.57 0.62
CA MET A 73 -4.22 -6.39 0.62
C MET A 73 -3.54 -5.21 1.31
N ALA A 74 -3.52 -4.07 0.63
CA ALA A 74 -3.24 -2.76 1.21
C ALA A 74 -4.54 -1.99 1.42
N ARG A 75 -4.76 -1.49 2.64
CA ARG A 75 -5.92 -0.66 3.01
C ARG A 75 -5.56 0.33 4.12
N GLY A 76 -6.48 1.22 4.47
CA GLY A 76 -6.31 2.13 5.60
C GLY A 76 -5.11 3.07 5.47
N ASP A 77 -4.41 3.32 6.57
CA ASP A 77 -3.26 4.24 6.60
C ASP A 77 -2.11 3.78 5.70
N PHE A 78 -1.83 2.47 5.63
CA PHE A 78 -0.79 1.95 4.75
C PHE A 78 -1.06 2.30 3.29
N LEU A 79 -2.28 2.06 2.81
CA LEU A 79 -2.68 2.44 1.47
C LEU A 79 -2.54 3.95 1.25
N ARG A 80 -3.10 4.76 2.15
CA ARG A 80 -3.17 6.22 1.99
C ARG A 80 -1.82 6.91 2.07
N ARG A 81 -0.98 6.52 3.01
CA ARG A 81 0.25 7.25 3.37
C ARG A 81 1.50 6.66 2.74
N ARG A 82 1.47 5.42 2.26
CA ARG A 82 2.65 4.73 1.72
C ARG A 82 2.42 4.25 0.30
N LEU A 83 1.40 3.44 0.07
CA LEU A 83 1.23 2.81 -1.25
C LEU A 83 0.75 3.81 -2.32
N VAL A 84 -0.20 4.68 -2.01
CA VAL A 84 -0.68 5.70 -2.97
C VAL A 84 0.45 6.66 -3.39
N PRO A 85 1.24 7.25 -2.48
CA PRO A 85 2.42 8.04 -2.86
C PRO A 85 3.40 7.26 -3.73
N LEU A 86 3.71 6.01 -3.37
CA LEU A 86 4.63 5.16 -4.13
C LEU A 86 4.15 4.91 -5.56
N VAL A 87 2.89 4.50 -5.75
CA VAL A 87 2.31 4.29 -7.09
C VAL A 87 2.28 5.60 -7.88
N ARG A 88 2.01 6.73 -7.22
CA ARG A 88 1.98 8.05 -7.85
C ARG A 88 3.35 8.49 -8.36
N GLU A 89 4.41 8.25 -7.61
CA GLU A 89 5.79 8.54 -8.02
C GLU A 89 6.15 7.80 -9.33
N HIS A 90 5.64 6.59 -9.50
CA HIS A 90 5.86 5.78 -10.70
C HIS A 90 4.77 5.91 -11.76
N LEU A 91 3.72 6.72 -11.54
CA LEU A 91 2.55 6.83 -12.42
C LEU A 91 2.89 7.10 -13.90
N PRO A 92 3.90 7.93 -14.25
CA PRO A 92 4.28 8.14 -15.65
C PRO A 92 4.84 6.89 -16.36
N ARG A 93 5.19 5.83 -15.61
CA ARG A 93 5.74 4.57 -16.13
C ARG A 93 4.70 3.44 -16.18
N LEU A 94 3.51 3.66 -15.61
CA LEU A 94 2.42 2.69 -15.70
C LEU A 94 1.82 2.73 -17.10
N ASP A 95 1.31 1.59 -17.58
CA ASP A 95 0.47 1.58 -18.78
C ASP A 95 -0.85 2.32 -18.53
N ASP A 96 -1.54 2.69 -19.62
CA ASP A 96 -2.78 3.46 -19.56
C ASP A 96 -3.87 2.75 -18.74
N TYR A 97 -3.91 1.42 -18.79
CA TYR A 97 -4.92 0.63 -18.09
C TYR A 97 -4.73 0.71 -16.57
N ALA A 98 -3.54 0.40 -16.08
CA ALA A 98 -3.20 0.46 -14.67
C ALA A 98 -3.29 1.89 -14.14
N ALA A 99 -2.81 2.88 -14.91
CA ALA A 99 -2.90 4.29 -14.54
C ALA A 99 -4.36 4.75 -14.40
N ALA A 100 -5.24 4.38 -15.35
CA ALA A 100 -6.66 4.71 -15.29
C ALA A 100 -7.36 4.08 -14.09
N ARG A 101 -7.06 2.82 -13.76
CA ARG A 101 -7.60 2.12 -12.58
C ARG A 101 -7.14 2.76 -11.28
N PHE A 102 -5.86 3.11 -11.18
CA PHE A 102 -5.31 3.81 -10.02
C PHE A 102 -5.95 5.19 -9.81
N ARG A 103 -6.04 6.02 -10.87
CA ARG A 103 -6.71 7.33 -10.83
C ARG A 103 -8.17 7.19 -10.42
N SER A 104 -8.90 6.27 -11.06
CA SER A 104 -10.31 6.00 -10.74
C SER A 104 -10.53 5.63 -9.27
N MET A 105 -9.65 4.80 -8.68
CA MET A 105 -9.69 4.49 -7.25
C MET A 105 -9.42 5.75 -6.41
N CYS A 106 -8.41 6.55 -6.77
CA CYS A 106 -8.08 7.76 -6.05
C CYS A 106 -9.24 8.77 -6.05
N ASP A 107 -9.85 9.00 -7.21
CA ASP A 107 -10.97 9.92 -7.37
C ASP A 107 -12.19 9.43 -6.56
N ARG A 108 -12.54 8.14 -6.69
CA ARG A 108 -13.68 7.54 -6.00
C ARG A 108 -13.58 7.65 -4.48
N TYR A 109 -12.38 7.48 -3.93
CA TYR A 109 -12.15 7.44 -2.47
C TYR A 109 -11.44 8.67 -1.91
N ARG A 110 -11.31 9.73 -2.72
CA ARG A 110 -10.66 11.01 -2.38
C ARG A 110 -9.28 10.78 -1.77
N LEU A 111 -8.44 10.03 -2.48
CA LEU A 111 -7.07 9.73 -2.07
C LEU A 111 -6.15 10.85 -2.53
N GLU A 112 -6.13 11.94 -1.76
CA GLU A 112 -5.14 13.00 -1.90
C GLU A 112 -3.76 12.52 -1.39
N PRO A 113 -2.65 13.04 -1.94
CA PRO A 113 -1.34 12.64 -1.49
C PRO A 113 -1.18 13.09 -0.04
N ALA A 114 -1.04 12.16 0.89
CA ALA A 114 -0.55 12.50 2.20
C ALA A 114 0.93 12.88 2.06
N GLY A 115 1.15 14.16 1.76
CA GLY A 115 2.44 14.80 1.61
C GLY A 115 2.65 15.85 2.68
N GLU A 116 2.26 15.59 3.93
CA GLU A 116 2.93 16.16 5.10
C GLU A 116 2.50 15.38 6.36
N PRO A 117 3.43 14.96 7.23
CA PRO A 117 3.05 14.55 8.57
C PRO A 117 2.36 15.73 9.24
N ARG A 118 1.12 15.55 9.69
CA ARG A 118 0.45 16.50 10.58
C ARG A 118 1.44 16.80 11.72
N PRO A 119 1.86 18.06 11.94
CA PRO A 119 2.83 18.36 12.97
C PRO A 119 2.26 17.86 14.30
N GLU A 120 3.05 17.06 15.01
CA GLU A 120 2.81 16.68 16.40
C GLU A 120 2.40 17.94 17.18
N PRO A 121 1.34 17.91 18.00
CA PRO A 121 1.00 19.04 18.85
C PRO A 121 2.25 19.40 19.66
N ARG A 122 2.80 20.60 19.44
CA ARG A 122 3.91 21.08 20.26
C ARG A 122 3.43 21.10 21.69
N GLU A 123 3.98 20.23 22.53
CA GLU A 123 3.76 20.31 23.98
C GLU A 123 4.05 21.74 24.41
N SER A 124 3.04 22.39 24.98
CA SER A 124 3.20 23.73 25.51
C SER A 124 4.29 23.65 26.57
N ARG A 125 5.42 24.34 26.36
CA ARG A 125 6.37 24.63 27.42
C ARG A 125 5.65 25.48 28.47
N ARG A 126 4.97 24.83 29.40
CA ARG A 126 4.65 25.39 30.72
C ARG A 126 5.82 25.09 31.64
N GLY A 127 6.33 26.13 32.27
CA GLY A 127 7.08 26.01 33.52
C GLY A 127 8.52 26.45 33.38
N GLY A 128 8.83 27.62 33.96
CA GLY A 128 10.21 28.06 34.11
C GLY A 128 10.43 29.51 34.52
N ARG A 129 9.48 30.19 35.20
CA ARG A 129 9.84 31.34 36.06
C ARG A 129 10.32 30.80 37.39
N ARG A 130 11.60 30.98 37.71
CA ARG A 130 12.17 31.15 39.06
C ARG A 130 13.31 32.15 38.87
N SER A 131 13.07 33.40 39.29
CA SER A 131 13.47 33.97 40.59
C SER A 131 14.90 34.44 40.53
#